data_AF-A0A7W1RDW1-F1
#
_entry.id   AF-A0A7W1RDW1-F1
#
_cell.length_a   1.000
_cell.length_b   1.000
_cell.length_c   1.000
_cell.angle_alpha   90.00
_cell.angle_beta   90.00
_cell.angle_gamma   90.00
#
_symmetry.space_group_name_H-M   'P 1'
#
loop_
_entity.id
_entity.type
_entity.pdbx_description
1 polymer ?
#
loop_
_entity_poly.entity_id
_entity_poly.type
_entity_poly.pdbx_seq_one_letter_code
_entity_poly.pdbx_strand_id
1 'polypeptide(L)' 'MTTISLRLPDNIVHRIDVNAHLLHVTRSEYIKKAIIEMNADVQEQTRKQRLMAASQLVRKESMKINAEFAAIEDDPEA' A
#
# COMPACT_ATOMS: atom_id res chain seq x y z
N MET A 1 1.66 11.58 24.43
CA MET A 1 0.72 11.88 23.32
C MET A 1 0.99 13.29 22.84
N THR A 2 1.05 13.49 21.53
CA THR A 2 1.26 14.81 20.92
C THR A 2 -0.05 15.27 20.31
N THR A 3 -0.45 16.52 20.58
CA THR A 3 -1.64 17.12 19.98
C THR A 3 -1.23 17.86 18.71
N ILE A 4 -2.02 17.67 17.65
CA ILE A 4 -1.88 18.41 16.40
C ILE A 4 -3.13 19.25 16.17
N SER A 5 -2.95 20.44 15.59
CA SER A 5 -4.05 21.26 15.08
C SER A 5 -4.04 21.17 13.56
N LEU A 6 -5.19 20.82 12.97
CA LEU A 6 -5.32 20.63 11.53
C LEU A 6 -6.48 21.50 11.02
N ARG A 7 -6.21 22.31 9.99
CA ARG A 7 -7.25 23.04 9.28
C ARG A 7 -7.76 22.18 8.14
N LEU A 8 -9.07 21.89 8.15
CA LEU A 8 -9.74 21.10 7.13
C LEU A 8 -10.88 21.92 6.51
N PRO A 9 -11.20 21.67 5.23
CA PRO A 9 -12.43 22.19 4.64
C PRO A 9 -13.68 21.72 5.39
N ASP A 10 -14.70 22.58 5.50
CA ASP A 10 -15.91 22.31 6.29
C ASP A 10 -16.66 21.06 5.82
N ASN A 11 -16.68 20.80 4.52
CA ASN A 11 -17.30 19.60 3.97
C ASN A 11 -16.62 18.30 4.45
N ILE A 12 -15.31 18.33 4.70
CA ILE A 12 -14.57 17.19 5.25
C ILE A 12 -14.89 17.02 6.73
N VAL A 13 -14.92 18.11 7.49
CA VAL A 13 -15.30 18.07 8.92
C VAL A 13 -16.70 17.51 9.09
N HIS A 14 -17.66 17.95 8.26
CA HIS A 14 -19.02 17.44 8.30
C HIS A 14 -19.10 15.93 8.01
N ARG A 15 -18.35 15.43 7.02
CA ARG A 15 -18.28 13.99 6.73
C ARG A 15 -17.66 13.19 7.86
N ILE A 16 -16.61 13.73 8.49
CA ILE A 16 -16.02 13.13 9.69
C ILE A 16 -17.07 12.96 10.78
N ASP A 17 -17.87 14.01 11.03
CA ASP A 17 -18.91 13.98 12.07
C ASP A 17 -20.00 12.96 11.77
N VAL A 18 -20.49 12.93 10.53
CA VAL A 18 -21.48 11.93 10.09
C VAL A 18 -20.94 10.50 10.27
N ASN A 19 -19.72 10.24 9.81
CA ASN A 19 -19.13 8.90 9.89
C ASN A 19 -18.80 8.49 11.32
N ALA A 20 -18.31 9.41 12.15
CA ALA A 20 -18.06 9.15 13.56
C ALA A 20 -19.36 8.81 14.29
N HIS A 21 -20.44 9.53 13.98
CA HIS A 21 -21.77 9.25 14.52
C HIS A 21 -22.28 7.87 14.09
N LEU A 22 -22.20 7.53 12.80
CA LEU A 22 -22.61 6.22 12.27
C LEU A 22 -21.83 5.06 12.89
N LEU A 23 -20.56 5.28 13.22
CA LEU A 23 -19.69 4.27 13.84
C LEU A 23 -19.74 4.29 15.37
N HIS A 24 -20.56 5.16 15.98
CA HIS A 24 -20.68 5.34 17.43
C HIS A 24 -19.33 5.61 18.12
N VAL A 25 -18.45 6.39 17.49
CA VAL A 25 -17.15 6.78 18.03
C VAL A 25 -17.03 8.29 18.12
N THR A 26 -16.07 8.77 18.90
CA THR A 26 -15.75 10.21 18.93
C THR A 26 -15.10 10.65 17.61
N ARG A 27 -15.23 11.94 17.27
CA ARG A 27 -14.53 12.56 16.14
C ARG A 27 -13.03 12.24 16.16
N SER A 28 -12.40 12.38 17.33
CA SER A 28 -10.97 12.13 17.50
C SER A 28 -10.59 10.67 17.27
N GLU A 29 -11.41 9.72 17.70
CA GLU A 29 -11.19 8.30 17.44
C GLU A 29 -11.35 7.96 15.97
N TYR A 30 -12.38 8.51 15.32
CA TYR A 30 -12.55 8.35 13.88
C TYR A 30 -11.32 8.84 13.10
N ILE A 31 -10.84 10.05 13.41
CA ILE A 31 -9.64 10.61 12.78
C ILE A 31 -8.41 9.74 13.05
N LYS A 32 -8.21 9.26 14.28
CA LYS A 32 -7.10 8.35 14.60
C LYS A 32 -7.15 7.08 13.75
N LYS A 33 -8.32 6.44 13.67
CA LYS A 33 -8.51 5.23 12.85
C LYS A 33 -8.22 5.50 11.38
N ALA A 34 -8.76 6.58 10.83
CA ALA A 34 -8.53 6.96 9.44
C ALA A 34 -7.04 7.19 9.12
N ILE A 35 -6.29 7.81 10.04
CA ILE A 35 -4.84 8.01 9.87
C ILE A 35 -4.08 6.68 9.92
N ILE A 36 -4.46 5.77 10.82
CA ILE A 36 -3.83 4.44 10.93
C ILE A 36 -4.03 3.65 9.63
N GLU A 37 -5.25 3.61 9.12
CA GLU A 37 -5.59 2.94 7.85
C GLU A 37 -4.81 3.55 6.68
N MET A 38 -4.82 4.89 6.55
CA MET A 38 -4.08 5.58 5.48
C MET A 38 -2.57 5.28 5.54
N ASN A 39 -1.99 5.22 6.75
CA ASN A 39 -0.57 4.90 6.89
C ASN A 39 -0.25 3.48 6.45
N ALA A 40 -1.12 2.51 6.75
CA ALA A 40 -0.96 1.14 6.31
C ALA A 40 -1.02 1.05 4.77
N ASP A 41 -2.00 1.70 4.15
CA ASP A 41 -2.15 1.77 2.70
C ASP A 41 -0.92 2.39 2.02
N VAL A 42 -0.43 3.52 2.54
CA VAL A 42 0.77 4.18 2.01
C VAL A 42 2.00 3.28 2.10
N GLN A 43 2.18 2.56 3.22
CA GLN A 43 3.29 1.63 3.38
C GLN A 43 3.20 0.46 2.40
N GLU A 44 2.01 -0.12 2.22
CA GLU A 44 1.81 -1.21 1.27
C GLU A 44 2.08 -0.77 -0.17
N GLN A 45 1.54 0.38 -0.57
CA GLN A 45 1.77 0.93 -1.91
C GLN A 45 3.26 1.21 -2.16
N THR A 46 3.94 1.82 -1.19
CA THR A 46 5.38 2.09 -1.28
C THR A 46 6.17 0.78 -1.40
N ARG A 47 5.82 -0.24 -0.61
CA ARG A 47 6.47 -1.56 -0.69
C ARG A 47 6.26 -2.19 -2.07
N LYS A 48 5.03 -2.16 -2.59
CA LYS A 48 4.70 -2.69 -3.92
C LYS A 48 5.50 -1.99 -5.01
N GLN A 49 5.58 -0.66 -4.98
CA GLN A 49 6.38 0.13 -5.93
C GLN A 49 7.86 -0.24 -5.88
N ARG A 50 8.44 -0.41 -4.69
CA ARG A 50 9.84 -0.82 -4.54
C ARG A 50 10.11 -2.21 -5.13
N LEU A 51 9.24 -3.17 -4.84
CA LEU A 51 9.36 -4.53 -5.39
C LEU A 51 9.22 -4.54 -6.91
N MET A 52 8.27 -3.77 -7.46
CA MET A 52 8.10 -3.63 -8.91
C MET A 52 9.34 -3.01 -9.56
N ALA A 53 9.90 -1.95 -8.98
CA ALA A 53 11.11 -1.31 -9.48
C ALA A 53 12.30 -2.30 -9.47
N ALA A 54 12.49 -3.04 -8.37
CA ALA A 54 13.54 -4.05 -8.27
C ALA A 54 13.35 -5.18 -9.30
N SER A 55 12.12 -5.68 -9.46
CA SER A 55 11.79 -6.70 -10.46
C SER A 55 12.10 -6.24 -11.88
N GLN A 56 11.79 -4.98 -12.21
CA GLN A 56 12.08 -4.41 -13.53
C GLN A 56 13.58 -4.33 -13.82
N LEU A 57 14.40 -3.99 -12.83
CA LEU A 57 15.86 -3.90 -12.99
C LEU A 57 16.48 -5.25 -13.36
N VAL A 58 16.00 -6.34 -12.78
CA VAL A 58 16.54 -7.69 -13.03
C VAL A 58 15.82 -8.44 -14.15
N ARG A 59 14.71 -7.91 -14.67
CA ARG A 59 13.81 -8.60 -15.61
C ARG A 59 14.51 -9.17 -16.83
N LYS A 60 15.42 -8.40 -17.44
CA LYS A 60 16.11 -8.82 -18.68
C LYS A 60 17.01 -10.02 -18.43
N GLU A 61 17.85 -9.95 -17.41
CA GLU A 61 18.78 -11.03 -17.07
C GLU A 61 18.04 -12.26 -16.53
N SER A 62 17.01 -12.07 -15.70
CA SER A 62 16.16 -13.17 -15.24
C SER A 62 15.45 -13.89 -16.40
N MET A 63 14.93 -13.17 -17.40
CA MET A 63 14.30 -13.82 -18.57
C MET A 63 15.31 -14.58 -19.43
N LYS A 64 16.55 -14.09 -19.54
CA LYS A 64 17.61 -14.80 -20.26
C LYS A 64 17.95 -16.12 -19.56
N ILE A 65 18.17 -16.09 -18.25
CA ILE A 65 18.44 -17.29 -17.44
C ILE A 65 17.25 -18.26 -17.53
N ASN A 66 16.01 -17.78 -17.37
CA ASN A 66 14.84 -18.64 -17.47
C ASN A 66 14.71 -19.33 -18.84
N ALA A 67 15.13 -18.69 -19.93
CA ALA A 67 15.16 -19.31 -21.25
C ALA A 67 16.26 -20.39 -21.36
N GLU A 68 17.42 -20.19 -20.73
CA GLU A 68 18.48 -21.19 -20.65
C GLU A 68 18.03 -22.42 -19.85
N PHE A 69 17.27 -22.23 -18.76
CA PHE A 69 16.71 -23.33 -17.97
C PHE A 69 15.55 -24.06 -18.68
N ALA A 70 14.66 -23.33 -19.38
CA ALA A 70 13.56 -23.95 -20.14
C ALA A 70 14.07 -24.93 -21.21
N ALA A 71 15.24 -24.65 -21.80
CA ALA A 71 15.87 -25.54 -22.77
C ALA A 71 16.40 -26.85 -22.14
N ILE A 72 16.64 -26.88 -20.84
CA ILE A 72 17.10 -28.08 -20.09
C ILE A 72 15.89 -28.86 -19.56
N GLU A 73 14.81 -28.18 -19.16
CA GLU A 73 13.61 -28.81 -18.58
C GLU A 73 12.76 -29.57 -19.62
N ASP A 74 12.82 -29.16 -20.90
CA ASP A 74 12.18 -29.86 -22.03
C ASP A 74 13.09 -30.94 -22.67
N ASP A 75 14.26 -31.24 -22.09
CA ASP A 75 15.13 -32.32 -22.55
C ASP A 75 14.79 -33.63 -21.81
N PRO A 76 14.16 -34.62 -22.46
CA PRO A 76 13.84 -35.90 -21.84
C PRO A 76 15.08 -36.77 -21.54
N GLU A 77 16.29 -36.37 -21.95
CA GLU A 77 17.55 -37.07 -21.65
C GLU A 77 18.53 -36.30 -20.75
N ALA A 78 18.15 -35.15 -20.19
CA ALA A 78 18.96 -34.40 -19.21
C ALA A 78 18.90 -35.00 -17.78
#